data_AF-A0A9W8IEH8-F1
#
_entry.id   AF-A0A9W8IEH8-F1
#
_cell.length_a   1.000
_cell.length_b   1.000
_cell.length_c   1.000
_cell.angle_alpha   90.00
_cell.angle_beta   90.00
_cell.angle_gamma   90.00
#
_symmetry.space_group_name_H-M   'P 1'
#
loop_
_entity.id
_entity.type
_entity.pdbx_description
1 polymer ?
#
loop_
_entity_poly.entity_id
_entity_poly.type
_entity_poly.pdbx_seq_one_letter_code
_entity_poly.pdbx_strand_id
1 'polypeptide(L)'
;MRIGGYNKYRSAVATVSAREAWYSELSIDSNGALGANGLAIDSDTLYLKSAGGCSLQALDIARTGKVGLQAAVLPSSTSRLVDWSTATHDEHLVAAGDEHGMVAVWKNRIPQLTIPAHS
;
A
#
# COMPACT_ATOMS: atom_id res chain seq x y z
N MET A 1 -5.83 -27.56 -40.82
CA MET A 1 -6.03 -27.57 -39.35
C MET A 1 -5.61 -26.21 -38.81
N ARG A 2 -6.55 -25.32 -38.49
CA ARG A 2 -6.23 -24.04 -37.83
C ARG A 2 -6.02 -24.33 -36.36
N ILE A 3 -4.78 -24.25 -35.88
CA ILE A 3 -4.51 -24.20 -34.44
C ILE A 3 -5.16 -22.90 -33.99
N GLY A 4 -6.30 -22.99 -33.30
CA GLY A 4 -6.98 -21.82 -32.74
C GLY A 4 -5.98 -21.06 -31.88
N GLY A 5 -5.83 -19.76 -32.13
CA GLY A 5 -4.92 -18.90 -31.38
C GLY A 5 -5.41 -18.80 -29.94
N TYR A 6 -4.89 -19.64 -29.05
CA TYR A 6 -5.22 -19.54 -27.64
C TYR A 6 -4.57 -18.30 -27.03
N ASN A 7 -5.23 -17.71 -26.03
CA ASN A 7 -4.64 -16.63 -25.24
C ASN A 7 -3.31 -17.11 -24.61
N LYS A 8 -2.26 -16.29 -24.74
CA LYS A 8 -0.92 -16.55 -24.18
C LYS A 8 -0.90 -16.65 -22.64
N TYR A 9 -1.92 -16.12 -21.97
CA TYR A 9 -2.07 -16.13 -20.51
C TYR A 9 -3.04 -17.21 -19.99
N ARG A 10 -3.48 -18.16 -20.84
CA ARG A 10 -4.46 -19.20 -20.45
C ARG A 10 -4.01 -20.09 -19.28
N SER A 11 -2.71 -20.10 -18.98
CA SER A 11 -2.07 -20.88 -17.92
C SER A 11 -1.38 -19.99 -16.90
N ALA A 12 -1.80 -18.73 -16.79
CA ALA A 12 -1.34 -17.87 -15.72
C ALA A 12 -1.78 -18.46 -14.36
N VAL A 13 -0.81 -18.62 -13.46
CA VAL A 13 -1.02 -19.12 -12.10
C VAL A 13 -0.40 -18.13 -11.13
N ALA A 14 -1.02 -17.99 -9.95
CA ALA A 14 -0.49 -17.18 -8.87
C ALA A 14 0.32 -18.05 -7.89
N THR A 15 1.40 -17.50 -7.38
CA THR A 15 2.20 -18.08 -6.30
C THR A 15 2.23 -17.11 -5.14
N VAL A 16 2.10 -17.64 -3.94
CA VAL A 16 2.24 -16.86 -2.70
C VAL A 16 3.68 -16.99 -2.23
N SER A 17 4.31 -15.86 -1.92
CA SER A 17 5.66 -15.83 -1.38
C SER A 17 5.75 -16.53 -0.02
N ALA A 18 6.94 -17.01 0.34
CA ALA A 18 7.20 -17.56 1.66
C ALA A 18 6.94 -16.52 2.76
N ARG A 19 6.65 -16.98 3.99
CA ARG A 19 6.15 -16.14 5.08
C ARG A 19 7.13 -15.04 5.50
N GLU A 20 8.43 -15.25 5.29
CA GLU A 20 9.50 -14.32 5.58
C GLU A 20 9.43 -13.06 4.69
N ALA A 21 8.81 -13.19 3.52
CA ALA A 21 8.54 -12.11 2.60
C ALA A 21 7.21 -11.39 2.89
N TRP A 22 6.50 -11.73 3.97
CA TRP A 22 5.22 -11.09 4.32
C TRP A 22 5.44 -9.90 5.24
N TYR A 23 4.54 -8.92 5.16
CA TYR A 23 4.44 -7.84 6.14
C TYR A 23 3.59 -8.31 7.32
N SER A 24 4.15 -8.22 8.53
CA SER A 24 3.53 -8.72 9.76
C SER A 24 3.48 -7.68 10.87
N GLU A 25 2.64 -7.95 11.87
CA GLU A 25 2.36 -7.06 13.01
C GLU A 25 1.74 -5.72 12.61
N LEU A 26 1.12 -5.65 11.43
CA LEU A 26 0.45 -4.45 10.93
C LEU A 26 -0.73 -4.06 11.82
N SER A 27 -0.80 -2.77 12.17
CA SER A 27 -1.92 -2.21 12.92
C SER A 27 -2.97 -1.64 11.97
N ILE A 28 -3.72 -2.51 11.27
CA ILE A 28 -4.68 -2.12 10.23
C ILE A 28 -6.11 -2.04 10.75
N ASP A 29 -6.91 -1.15 10.16
CA ASP A 29 -8.35 -1.08 10.42
C ASP A 29 -9.06 -2.26 9.76
N SER A 30 -9.53 -3.20 10.59
CA SER A 30 -10.27 -4.38 10.15
C SER A 30 -11.78 -4.12 9.99
N ASN A 31 -12.25 -2.93 10.37
CA ASN A 31 -13.65 -2.55 10.29
C ASN A 31 -13.89 -1.72 9.02
N GLY A 32 -14.89 -2.09 8.22
CA GLY A 32 -15.40 -1.27 7.13
C GLY A 32 -15.17 -1.82 5.72
N ALA A 33 -16.11 -1.52 4.83
CA ALA A 33 -15.94 -1.71 3.40
C ALA A 33 -14.84 -0.77 2.91
N LEU A 34 -13.75 -1.33 2.43
CA LEU A 34 -12.63 -0.59 1.88
C LEU A 34 -12.95 -0.33 0.39
N GLY A 35 -12.84 0.92 -0.08
CA GLY A 35 -13.02 1.28 -1.49
C GLY A 35 -12.02 0.58 -2.40
N ALA A 36 -10.88 1.20 -2.72
CA ALA A 36 -9.78 0.61 -3.48
C ALA A 36 -9.12 -0.55 -2.72
N ASN A 37 -9.77 -1.71 -2.65
CA ASN A 37 -9.28 -2.98 -2.09
C ASN A 37 -8.61 -2.90 -0.69
N GLY A 38 -8.71 -1.77 0.01
CA GLY A 38 -8.02 -1.53 1.28
C GLY A 38 -6.53 -1.27 1.19
N LEU A 39 -5.97 -1.03 0.00
CA LEU A 39 -4.52 -0.89 -0.22
C LEU A 39 -4.26 -0.01 -1.45
N ALA A 40 -3.20 0.80 -1.41
CA ALA A 40 -2.63 1.42 -2.60
C ALA A 40 -1.12 1.19 -2.61
N ILE A 41 -0.55 0.98 -3.80
CA ILE A 41 0.88 0.70 -3.96
C ILE A 41 1.41 1.67 -5.03
N ASP A 42 2.53 2.32 -4.77
CA ASP A 42 3.34 2.99 -5.79
C ASP A 42 4.62 2.18 -6.09
N SER A 43 5.70 2.82 -6.54
CA SER A 43 6.91 2.10 -6.95
C SER A 43 7.65 1.42 -5.80
N ASP A 44 7.63 1.99 -4.60
CA ASP A 44 8.38 1.47 -3.45
C ASP A 44 7.59 1.48 -2.12
N THR A 45 6.37 2.01 -2.13
CA THR A 45 5.59 2.24 -0.93
C THR A 45 4.21 1.59 -1.03
N LEU A 46 3.86 0.83 -0.01
CA LEU A 46 2.54 0.27 0.23
C LEU A 46 1.80 1.14 1.27
N TYR A 47 0.63 1.64 0.89
CA TYR A 47 -0.26 2.44 1.72
C TYR A 47 -1.45 1.62 2.21
N LEU A 48 -1.59 1.52 3.53
CA LEU A 48 -2.67 0.82 4.23
C LEU A 48 -3.43 1.80 5.11
N LYS A 49 -4.70 1.58 5.35
CA LYS A 49 -5.42 2.31 6.40
C LYS A 49 -4.98 1.85 7.79
N SER A 50 -4.64 2.80 8.65
CA SER A 50 -4.25 2.53 10.04
C SER A 50 -5.43 2.07 10.89
N ALA A 51 -5.20 1.39 12.02
CA ALA A 51 -6.24 0.86 12.90
C ALA A 51 -7.28 1.90 13.37
N GLY A 52 -6.89 3.17 13.53
CA GLY A 52 -7.83 4.25 13.88
C GLY A 52 -8.77 4.63 12.73
N GLY A 53 -8.41 4.26 11.51
CA GLY A 53 -9.20 4.45 10.31
C GLY A 53 -9.17 5.86 9.71
N CYS A 54 -8.54 6.82 10.38
CA CYS A 54 -8.45 8.21 9.91
C CYS A 54 -7.11 8.53 9.24
N SER A 55 -6.17 7.61 9.18
CA SER A 55 -4.85 7.82 8.57
C SER A 55 -4.38 6.64 7.74
N LEU A 56 -3.34 6.88 6.95
CA LEU A 56 -2.65 5.83 6.21
C LEU A 56 -1.30 5.52 6.86
N GLN A 57 -0.94 4.25 6.91
CA GLN A 57 0.42 3.75 7.09
C GLN A 57 1.10 3.65 5.73
N ALA A 58 2.34 4.09 5.64
CA ALA A 58 3.21 3.95 4.49
C ALA A 58 4.37 3.00 4.84
N LEU A 59 4.51 1.94 4.05
CA LEU A 59 5.49 0.88 4.24
C LEU A 59 6.38 0.76 3.02
N ASP A 60 7.68 0.72 3.25
CA ASP A 60 8.67 0.38 2.22
C ASP A 60 8.48 -1.09 1.80
N ILE A 61 8.21 -1.33 0.52
CA ILE A 61 7.95 -2.68 -0.02
C ILE A 61 9.20 -3.58 -0.01
N ALA A 62 10.40 -3.00 0.07
CA ALA A 62 11.63 -3.77 0.17
C ALA A 62 11.85 -4.31 1.59
N ARG A 63 11.11 -3.82 2.59
CA ARG A 63 11.27 -4.16 4.00
C ARG A 63 10.15 -5.07 4.45
N THR A 64 10.31 -6.37 4.22
CA THR A 64 9.36 -7.40 4.69
C THR A 64 9.65 -7.84 6.14
N GLY A 65 8.79 -8.69 6.70
CA GLY A 65 8.93 -9.19 8.07
C GLY A 65 8.10 -8.40 9.08
N LYS A 66 8.67 -8.09 10.25
CA LYS A 66 7.98 -7.36 11.33
C LYS A 66 8.09 -5.85 11.11
N VAL A 67 7.00 -5.23 10.66
CA VAL A 67 7.02 -3.83 10.18
C VAL A 67 6.02 -2.90 10.87
N GLY A 68 5.06 -3.42 11.63
CA GLY A 68 3.95 -2.62 12.18
C GLY A 68 4.36 -1.41 13.02
N LEU A 69 5.46 -1.51 13.79
CA LEU A 69 5.98 -0.40 14.61
C LEU A 69 6.90 0.57 13.82
N GLN A 70 7.33 0.18 12.62
CA GLN A 70 8.27 0.93 11.79
C GLN A 70 7.59 1.66 10.63
N ALA A 71 6.30 1.39 10.39
CA ALA A 71 5.53 2.06 9.34
C ALA A 71 5.40 3.56 9.64
N ALA A 72 5.70 4.39 8.64
CA ALA A 72 5.42 5.81 8.74
C ALA A 72 3.91 6.02 8.73
N VAL A 73 3.39 6.85 9.63
CA VAL A 73 1.95 7.18 9.68
C VAL A 73 1.75 8.57 9.11
N LEU A 74 0.96 8.65 8.03
CA LEU A 74 0.57 9.93 7.44
C LEU A 74 -0.37 10.69 8.39
N PRO A 75 -0.36 12.03 8.38
CA PRO A 75 -1.27 12.84 9.19
C PRO A 75 -2.73 12.39 9.03
N SER A 76 -3.46 12.33 10.13
CA SER A 76 -4.86 11.89 10.13
C SER A 76 -5.78 12.90 9.44
N SER A 77 -6.78 12.41 8.72
CA SER A 77 -7.97 13.17 8.34
C SER A 77 -8.86 13.41 9.56
N THR A 78 -9.84 14.29 9.39
CA THR A 78 -10.87 14.61 10.40
C THR A 78 -11.89 13.50 10.60
N SER A 79 -11.98 12.54 9.67
CA SER A 79 -12.91 11.43 9.73
C SER A 79 -12.35 10.17 9.07
N ARG A 80 -13.13 9.09 9.07
CA ARG A 80 -12.68 7.79 8.61
C ARG A 80 -12.45 7.80 7.10
N LEU A 81 -11.28 7.34 6.67
CA LEU A 81 -10.93 7.21 5.26
C LEU A 81 -11.80 6.13 4.60
N VAL A 82 -12.32 6.45 3.42
CA VAL A 82 -13.18 5.56 2.63
C VAL A 82 -12.46 4.99 1.41
N ASP A 83 -11.56 5.77 0.81
CA ASP A 83 -10.81 5.38 -0.37
C ASP A 83 -9.49 6.14 -0.49
N TRP A 84 -8.49 5.55 -1.16
CA TRP A 84 -7.21 6.21 -1.44
C TRP A 84 -6.50 5.63 -2.66
N SER A 85 -5.68 6.46 -3.30
CA SER A 85 -4.95 6.08 -4.50
C SER A 85 -3.64 6.85 -4.62
N THR A 86 -2.66 6.22 -5.27
CA THR A 86 -1.36 6.80 -5.59
C THR A 86 -1.40 7.50 -6.94
N ALA A 87 -0.65 8.58 -7.08
CA ALA A 87 -0.55 9.29 -8.35
C ALA A 87 0.32 8.49 -9.34
N THR A 88 -0.08 8.44 -10.61
CA THR A 88 0.69 7.75 -11.65
C THR A 88 1.89 8.55 -12.17
N HIS A 89 2.02 9.81 -11.76
CA HIS A 89 3.00 10.77 -12.30
C HIS A 89 3.95 11.35 -11.24
N ASP A 90 3.71 11.07 -9.97
CA ASP A 90 4.53 11.55 -8.86
C ASP A 90 4.59 10.45 -7.81
N GLU A 91 5.78 9.88 -7.63
CA GLU A 91 6.02 8.85 -6.64
C GLU A 91 5.77 9.43 -5.25
N HIS A 92 5.25 8.60 -4.36
CA HIS A 92 4.90 8.97 -2.99
C HIS A 92 3.82 10.05 -2.84
N LEU A 93 3.13 10.41 -3.91
CA LEU A 93 1.93 11.24 -3.84
C LEU A 93 0.70 10.34 -3.70
N VAL A 94 -0.01 10.49 -2.59
CA VAL A 94 -1.21 9.72 -2.28
C VAL A 94 -2.35 10.66 -1.90
N ALA A 95 -3.54 10.39 -2.44
CA ALA A 95 -4.77 11.08 -2.10
C ALA A 95 -5.71 10.11 -1.39
N ALA A 96 -6.40 10.56 -0.34
CA ALA A 96 -7.48 9.81 0.30
C ALA A 96 -8.72 10.66 0.49
N GLY A 97 -9.88 10.06 0.25
CA GLY A 97 -11.18 10.60 0.59
C GLY A 97 -11.66 10.06 1.93
N ASP A 98 -12.42 10.87 2.67
CA ASP A 98 -13.05 10.49 3.92
C ASP A 98 -14.59 10.49 3.85
N GLU A 99 -15.24 9.98 4.91
CA GLU A 99 -16.71 9.84 4.98
C GLU A 99 -17.47 11.18 5.00
N HIS A 100 -16.77 12.30 5.19
CA HIS A 100 -17.35 13.64 5.12
C HIS A 100 -17.12 14.30 3.76
N GLY A 101 -16.54 13.59 2.79
CA GLY A 101 -16.27 14.11 1.46
C GLY A 101 -15.06 15.03 1.40
N MET A 102 -14.20 15.03 2.43
CA MET A 102 -12.93 15.73 2.40
C MET A 102 -11.89 14.87 1.69
N VAL A 103 -11.02 15.52 0.92
CA VAL A 103 -9.89 14.87 0.26
C VAL A 103 -8.59 15.41 0.84
N ALA A 104 -7.79 14.52 1.41
CA ALA A 104 -6.45 14.80 1.87
C ALA A 104 -5.44 14.31 0.84
N VAL A 105 -4.39 15.10 0.63
CA VAL A 105 -3.28 14.76 -0.28
C VAL A 105 -1.99 14.86 0.49
N TRP A 106 -1.19 13.82 0.47
CA TRP A 106 0.11 13.76 1.14
C TRP A 106 1.21 13.44 0.15
N LYS A 107 2.35 14.12 0.30
CA LYS A 107 3.60 13.71 -0.31
C LYS A 107 4.47 13.06 0.74
N ASN A 108 4.53 11.73 0.70
CA ASN A 108 5.28 10.93 1.65
C ASN A 108 6.78 11.04 1.35
N ARG A 109 7.53 11.65 2.26
CA ARG A 109 9.00 11.71 2.17
C ARG A 109 9.57 10.70 3.16
N ILE A 110 9.41 9.41 2.90
CA ILE A 110 10.19 8.41 3.66
C ILE A 110 11.65 8.76 3.36
N PRO A 111 12.48 9.11 4.36
CA PRO A 111 13.90 9.28 4.12
C PRO A 111 14.41 7.91 3.66
N GLN A 112 14.83 7.79 2.41
CA GLN A 112 15.59 6.63 1.96
C GLN A 112 16.84 6.56 2.84
N LEU A 113 16.83 5.67 3.82
CA LEU A 113 18.02 5.36 4.59
C LEU A 113 18.95 4.61 3.65
N THR A 114 19.93 5.33 3.10
CA THR A 114 21.05 4.77 2.35
C THR A 114 21.74 3.74 3.24
N ILE A 115 21.46 2.45 3.03
CA ILE A 115 22.18 1.39 3.71
C ILE A 115 23.60 1.41 3.11
N PRO A 116 24.66 1.66 3.89
CA PRO A 116 26.02 1.56 3.35
C PRO A 116 26.22 0.10 2.91
N ALA A 117 26.57 -0.07 1.63
CA ALA A 117 26.98 -1.36 1.12
C ALA A 117 28.19 -1.83 1.92
N HIS A 118 28.00 -2.83 2.78
CA HIS A 118 29.11 -3.50 3.42
C HIS A 118 29.84 -4.31 2.35
N SER A 119 31.06 -3.86 2.06
CA SER A 119 32.13 -4.57 1.33
C SER A 119 32.57 -5.84 2.04
#